data_AF-A0A2V2EHX2-F1
#
_entry.id   AF-A0A2V2EHX2-F1
#
_cell.length_a   1.000
_cell.length_b   1.000
_cell.length_c   1.000
_cell.angle_alpha   90.00
_cell.angle_beta   90.00
_cell.angle_gamma   90.00
#
_symmetry.space_group_name_H-M   'P 1'
#
loop_
_entity.id
_entity.type
_entity.pdbx_description
1 polymer ?
#
loop_
_entity_poly.entity_id
_entity_poly.type
_entity_poly.pdbx_seq_one_letter_code
_entity_poly.pdbx_strand_id
1 'polypeptide(L)'
;MEFDEEEKEDTLAVLCSGKERKAVPLLTAGDAECLSKLPMDLIYSPIRAAEGWANAPEDAKECTIIHSKGLIRRPCLILKNEKGIYDTMQIFTSKKSAEPIAVLKAGEYVKNVIDDAILEKNDEKIQVNRNMRILEMAEDGSHIKMWVSAAMDFHNDTLWYPKSLLPEIVENVGYPQPCSVGGGQDLQLVEDCMRATWEAAGEWTAEAIHYLIKEYGFKMVFSHFHNIDLQGHMIVQFLKRGNSSLSAEVIQNLFREVYKQTDRYIGKYLDMLDDGWTIMIVSDHGQTCPEYHLSQILTGDDNYNAKEMVEWGFTVLKKDENGNDLPEIDWSKTRAVMWRMGEVWINLKGREVHDGIEGIVEPGEEQWLLEEEIMTRILETKSPLTGMRVCTLALRNKDAVLLGMGGPKCGDIIYLAAEGYTMDHADSFSTVEGACGTSCMSIFAAAGPGIKENFKTKRVVHHVDVTPTIAALFGIRVPHECEGAPIYQILS
;
A
#
# COMPACT_ATOMS: atom_id res chain seq x y z
N MET A 1 3.42 -33.59 -0.86
CA MET A 1 2.61 -32.95 -1.90
C MET A 1 3.61 -32.24 -2.77
N GLU A 2 3.99 -32.86 -3.88
CA GLU A 2 4.76 -32.20 -4.92
C GLU A 2 3.85 -31.12 -5.50
N PHE A 3 4.23 -29.86 -5.32
CA PHE A 3 3.60 -28.76 -6.02
C PHE A 3 4.27 -28.73 -7.40
N ASP A 4 3.48 -29.04 -8.43
CA ASP A 4 3.87 -28.95 -9.83
C ASP A 4 4.26 -27.48 -10.12
N GLU A 5 5.54 -27.24 -10.40
CA GLU A 5 6.11 -25.91 -10.65
C GLU A 5 5.95 -25.43 -12.10
N GLU A 6 5.30 -26.20 -12.96
CA GLU A 6 5.01 -25.80 -14.34
C GLU A 6 3.55 -25.32 -14.49
N GLU A 7 3.40 -24.12 -15.06
CA GLU A 7 2.14 -23.53 -15.57
C GLU A 7 1.02 -23.23 -14.56
N LYS A 8 1.35 -22.52 -13.48
CA LYS A 8 0.42 -21.53 -12.93
C LYS A 8 1.05 -20.16 -13.08
N GLU A 9 0.63 -19.45 -14.14
CA GLU A 9 0.68 -17.99 -14.15
C GLU A 9 0.26 -17.50 -12.77
N ASP A 10 1.20 -16.80 -12.16
CA ASP A 10 1.21 -16.34 -10.79
C ASP A 10 -0.03 -15.50 -10.54
N THR A 11 -1.06 -16.16 -9.99
CA THR A 11 -2.38 -15.54 -9.79
C THR A 11 -2.31 -14.41 -8.76
N LEU A 12 -1.21 -14.34 -7.97
CA LEU A 12 -0.89 -13.20 -7.12
C LEU A 12 -0.30 -12.03 -7.92
N ALA A 13 0.61 -12.29 -8.86
CA ALA A 13 1.08 -11.26 -9.79
C ALA A 13 -0.08 -10.69 -10.64
N VAL A 14 -1.03 -11.54 -11.02
CA VAL A 14 -2.24 -11.15 -11.79
C VAL A 14 -3.24 -10.34 -10.95
N LEU A 15 -3.29 -10.53 -9.63
CA LEU A 15 -4.13 -9.74 -8.72
C LEU A 15 -3.63 -8.30 -8.55
N CYS A 16 -2.32 -8.07 -8.71
CA CYS A 16 -1.71 -6.74 -8.76
C CYS A 16 -1.67 -6.16 -10.19
N SER A 17 -1.63 -7.00 -11.24
CA SER A 17 -1.54 -6.56 -12.63
C SER A 17 -2.92 -6.33 -13.28
N GLY A 18 -3.81 -5.59 -12.62
CA GLY A 18 -5.08 -5.19 -13.20
C GLY A 18 -4.85 -4.37 -14.48
N LYS A 19 -4.89 -5.01 -15.66
CA LYS A 19 -4.63 -4.41 -17.00
C LYS A 19 -3.76 -3.15 -16.91
N GLU A 20 -2.48 -3.38 -16.63
CA GLU A 20 -1.48 -2.33 -16.39
C GLU A 20 -1.57 -1.23 -17.46
N ARG A 21 -1.95 -0.02 -17.01
CA ARG A 21 -1.39 1.18 -17.62
C ARG A 21 0.05 1.26 -17.14
N LYS A 22 0.97 0.55 -17.81
CA LYS A 22 2.40 0.84 -17.67
C LYS A 22 2.57 2.28 -18.13
N ALA A 23 2.75 3.21 -17.21
CA ALA A 23 2.96 4.59 -17.58
C ALA A 23 4.42 4.76 -18.00
N VAL A 24 4.65 5.55 -19.05
CA VAL A 24 5.97 6.01 -19.47
C VAL A 24 6.01 7.48 -19.09
N PRO A 25 6.19 7.79 -17.80
CA PRO A 25 5.90 9.12 -17.34
C PRO A 25 7.10 10.00 -17.71
N LEU A 26 6.85 11.03 -18.53
CA LEU A 26 7.83 12.07 -18.88
C LEU A 26 7.97 13.04 -17.70
N LEU A 27 8.34 12.54 -16.52
CA LEU A 27 8.33 13.33 -15.29
C LEU A 27 9.60 14.15 -15.14
N THR A 28 9.44 15.32 -14.53
CA THR A 28 10.56 16.14 -14.07
C THR A 28 10.91 15.80 -12.62
N ALA A 29 12.15 16.08 -12.20
CA ALA A 29 12.60 15.83 -10.84
C ALA A 29 11.72 16.57 -9.83
N GLY A 30 10.88 15.82 -9.09
CA GLY A 30 9.92 16.37 -8.12
C GLY A 30 8.52 15.74 -8.15
N ASP A 31 8.18 15.00 -9.21
CA ASP A 31 6.80 14.56 -9.45
C ASP A 31 6.48 13.12 -9.00
N ALA A 32 7.34 12.45 -8.24
CA ALA A 32 7.04 11.12 -7.66
C ALA A 32 6.08 11.21 -6.45
N GLU A 33 5.00 11.98 -6.60
CA GLU A 33 3.92 12.09 -5.64
C GLU A 33 2.73 11.22 -6.09
N CYS A 34 2.94 9.92 -6.23
CA CYS A 34 1.92 9.06 -6.87
C CYS A 34 0.72 8.76 -5.95
N LEU A 35 0.95 8.47 -4.66
CA LEU A 35 -0.12 8.10 -3.72
C LEU A 35 -0.75 9.29 -2.98
N SER A 36 0.04 10.30 -2.60
CA SER A 36 -0.45 11.46 -1.84
C SER A 36 -1.46 12.32 -2.61
N LYS A 37 -1.37 12.31 -3.95
CA LYS A 37 -2.20 13.08 -4.88
C LYS A 37 -3.25 12.26 -5.62
N LEU A 38 -3.47 10.99 -5.24
CA LEU A 38 -4.44 10.15 -5.94
C LEU A 38 -5.78 10.88 -6.09
N PRO A 39 -6.23 11.13 -7.33
CA PRO A 39 -7.48 11.84 -7.56
C PRO A 39 -8.62 11.03 -6.96
N MET A 40 -9.44 11.67 -6.13
CA MET A 40 -10.65 11.06 -5.60
C MET A 40 -11.84 11.40 -6.49
N ASP A 41 -12.75 10.45 -6.63
CA ASP A 41 -14.03 10.71 -7.30
C ASP A 41 -14.82 11.78 -6.54
N LEU A 42 -15.20 12.85 -7.24
CA LEU A 42 -16.03 13.93 -6.71
C LEU A 42 -17.41 13.88 -7.32
N ILE A 43 -18.43 13.89 -6.47
CA ILE A 43 -19.83 13.83 -6.87
C ILE A 43 -20.56 15.03 -6.26
N TYR A 44 -21.24 15.78 -7.13
CA TYR A 44 -22.09 16.89 -6.72
C TYR A 44 -23.55 16.46 -6.74
N SER A 45 -24.23 16.63 -5.61
CA SER A 45 -25.65 16.31 -5.45
C SER A 45 -26.42 17.55 -5.01
N PRO A 46 -27.50 17.94 -5.70
CA PRO A 46 -28.29 19.09 -5.28
C PRO A 46 -29.02 18.78 -3.97
N ILE A 47 -29.05 19.76 -3.07
CA ILE A 47 -29.88 19.73 -1.87
C ILE A 47 -31.19 20.47 -2.17
N ARG A 48 -32.32 19.84 -1.84
CA ARG A 48 -33.67 20.42 -2.03
C ARG A 48 -34.59 20.03 -0.87
N ALA A 49 -35.81 20.59 -0.83
CA ALA A 49 -36.83 20.15 0.13
C ALA A 49 -37.16 18.66 -0.10
N ALA A 50 -37.37 17.92 0.98
CA ALA A 50 -37.71 16.50 0.90
C ALA A 50 -39.11 16.33 0.30
N GLU A 51 -39.22 15.53 -0.77
CA GLU A 51 -40.48 15.30 -1.48
C GLU A 51 -40.71 13.81 -1.75
N GLY A 52 -41.95 13.34 -1.62
CA GLY A 52 -42.31 11.96 -1.98
C GLY A 52 -41.72 10.89 -1.05
N TRP A 53 -41.42 11.24 0.20
CA TRP A 53 -41.04 10.31 1.26
C TRP A 53 -42.26 9.84 2.04
N ALA A 54 -42.24 8.60 2.53
CA ALA A 54 -43.34 8.07 3.35
C ALA A 54 -43.44 8.78 4.71
N ASN A 55 -42.31 9.07 5.36
CA ASN A 55 -42.24 9.55 6.75
C ASN A 55 -41.21 10.67 6.96
N ALA A 56 -41.06 11.62 6.02
CA ALA A 56 -40.12 12.74 6.20
C ALA A 56 -40.75 13.88 7.03
N PRO A 57 -40.03 14.47 8.00
CA PRO A 57 -40.43 15.73 8.62
C PRO A 57 -40.68 16.85 7.60
N GLU A 58 -41.59 17.77 7.89
CA GLU A 58 -42.01 18.82 6.96
C GLU A 58 -40.87 19.75 6.53
N ASP A 59 -39.89 19.97 7.42
CA ASP A 59 -38.71 20.79 7.17
C ASP A 59 -37.47 19.96 6.79
N ALA A 60 -37.61 18.67 6.50
CA ALA A 60 -36.50 17.86 6.04
C ALA A 60 -36.03 18.28 4.64
N LYS A 61 -34.73 18.14 4.40
CA LYS A 61 -34.13 18.29 3.07
C LYS A 61 -33.73 16.92 2.53
N GLU A 62 -33.50 16.84 1.22
CA GLU A 62 -33.00 15.63 0.58
C GLU A 62 -31.84 15.92 -0.36
N CYS A 63 -31.00 14.90 -0.52
CA CYS A 63 -29.99 14.80 -1.57
C CYS A 63 -29.90 13.34 -2.05
N THR A 64 -28.94 13.04 -2.92
CA THR A 64 -28.72 11.68 -3.43
C THR A 64 -27.24 11.36 -3.51
N ILE A 65 -26.82 10.28 -2.87
CA ILE A 65 -25.47 9.73 -3.06
C ILE A 65 -25.49 8.88 -4.33
N ILE A 66 -24.43 8.99 -5.12
CA ILE A 66 -24.27 8.25 -6.38
C ILE A 66 -23.08 7.30 -6.23
N HIS A 67 -23.27 6.04 -6.60
CA HIS A 67 -22.24 5.01 -6.65
C HIS A 67 -22.23 4.35 -8.03
N SER A 68 -21.12 3.65 -8.34
CA SER A 68 -20.94 2.87 -9.58
C SER A 68 -21.33 3.66 -10.84
N LYS A 69 -20.67 4.79 -11.07
CA LYS A 69 -20.84 5.64 -12.28
C LYS A 69 -22.31 6.06 -12.56
N GLY A 70 -23.14 6.18 -11.53
CA GLY A 70 -24.54 6.60 -11.68
C GLY A 70 -25.57 5.48 -11.63
N LEU A 71 -25.14 4.22 -11.66
CA LEU A 71 -26.00 3.05 -11.69
C LEU A 71 -26.70 2.80 -10.34
N ILE A 72 -26.05 3.20 -9.25
CA ILE A 72 -26.61 3.12 -7.91
C ILE A 72 -26.87 4.55 -7.40
N ARG A 73 -28.10 4.79 -6.95
CA ARG A 73 -28.53 6.06 -6.37
C ARG A 73 -29.14 5.80 -5.00
N ARG A 74 -28.64 6.47 -3.97
CA ARG A 74 -29.14 6.38 -2.60
C ARG A 74 -29.79 7.70 -2.19
N PRO A 75 -31.14 7.78 -2.17
CA PRO A 75 -31.79 8.96 -1.66
C PRO A 75 -31.48 9.14 -0.17
N CYS A 76 -31.20 10.37 0.23
CA CYS A 76 -30.84 10.70 1.59
C CYS A 76 -31.79 11.77 2.16
N LEU A 77 -32.14 11.65 3.43
CA LEU A 77 -32.84 12.68 4.20
C LEU A 77 -31.85 13.42 5.08
N ILE A 78 -31.95 14.74 5.12
CA ILE A 78 -31.13 15.63 5.94
C ILE A 78 -32.06 16.26 6.97
N LEU A 79 -31.74 16.03 8.24
CA LEU A 79 -32.62 16.27 9.37
C LEU A 79 -32.00 17.25 10.37
N LYS A 80 -32.87 17.97 11.07
CA LYS A 80 -32.48 18.82 12.18
C LYS A 80 -32.41 18.03 13.49
N ASN A 81 -31.54 18.47 14.38
CA ASN A 81 -31.53 18.04 15.77
C ASN A 81 -32.53 18.83 16.64
N GLU A 82 -32.54 18.53 17.93
CA GLU A 82 -33.39 19.18 18.93
C GLU A 82 -33.18 20.71 19.04
N LYS A 83 -32.02 21.23 18.59
CA LYS A 83 -31.71 22.67 18.55
C LYS A 83 -32.17 23.35 17.26
N GLY A 84 -32.74 22.61 16.31
CA GLY A 84 -33.25 23.14 15.05
C GLY A 84 -32.19 23.38 13.97
N ILE A 85 -30.96 22.88 14.15
CA ILE A 85 -29.89 22.93 13.14
C ILE A 85 -29.77 21.58 12.43
N TYR A 86 -29.43 21.59 11.13
CA TYR A 86 -29.17 20.35 10.39
C TYR A 86 -27.82 19.77 10.79
N ASP A 87 -27.82 18.54 11.27
CA ASP A 87 -26.60 17.82 11.67
C ASP A 87 -26.63 16.33 11.32
N THR A 88 -27.75 15.82 10.80
CA THR A 88 -27.97 14.38 10.61
C THR A 88 -28.37 14.09 9.17
N MET A 89 -27.78 13.07 8.56
CA MET A 89 -28.17 12.52 7.27
C MET A 89 -28.51 11.03 7.40
N GLN A 90 -29.69 10.64 6.91
CA GLN A 90 -30.12 9.26 6.81
C GLN A 90 -30.06 8.80 5.35
N ILE A 91 -29.44 7.65 5.10
CA ILE A 91 -29.23 7.10 3.76
C ILE A 91 -30.20 5.94 3.55
N PHE A 92 -30.90 5.89 2.42
CA PHE A 92 -31.88 4.83 2.13
C PHE A 92 -31.58 4.13 0.80
N THR A 93 -32.02 2.87 0.67
CA THR A 93 -32.03 2.18 -0.63
C THR A 93 -33.05 2.78 -1.60
N SER A 94 -34.19 3.25 -1.07
CA SER A 94 -35.23 3.94 -1.83
C SER A 94 -36.07 4.83 -0.90
N LYS A 95 -36.81 5.81 -1.44
CA LYS A 95 -37.73 6.66 -0.65
C LYS A 95 -38.90 5.90 -0.02
N LYS A 96 -39.15 4.67 -0.45
CA LYS A 96 -40.21 3.79 0.07
C LYS A 96 -39.72 2.90 1.22
N SER A 97 -38.40 2.83 1.42
CA SER A 97 -37.81 2.00 2.47
C SER A 97 -38.20 2.56 3.84
N ALA A 98 -38.62 1.68 4.76
CA ALA A 98 -39.05 2.09 6.09
C ALA A 98 -37.86 2.55 6.95
N GLU A 99 -36.74 1.84 6.83
CA GLU A 99 -35.52 2.08 7.62
C GLU A 99 -34.36 2.52 6.72
N PRO A 100 -33.49 3.41 7.21
CA PRO A 100 -32.25 3.77 6.53
C PRO A 100 -31.21 2.64 6.60
N ILE A 101 -30.32 2.58 5.61
CA ILE A 101 -29.14 1.71 5.65
C ILE A 101 -28.05 2.28 6.57
N ALA A 102 -28.04 3.59 6.77
CA ALA A 102 -27.12 4.26 7.68
C ALA A 102 -27.67 5.61 8.15
N VAL A 103 -27.30 6.00 9.37
CA VAL A 103 -27.56 7.32 9.95
C VAL A 103 -26.22 7.95 10.30
N LEU A 104 -25.91 9.07 9.68
CA LEU A 104 -24.64 9.78 9.83
C LEU A 104 -24.91 11.11 10.53
N LYS A 105 -24.20 11.38 11.62
CA LYS A 105 -24.15 12.71 12.22
C LYS A 105 -22.92 13.46 11.72
N ALA A 106 -23.03 14.77 11.62
CA ALA A 106 -21.96 15.67 11.21
C ALA A 106 -20.73 15.45 12.11
N GLY A 107 -19.58 15.18 11.48
CA GLY A 107 -18.34 14.92 12.18
C GLY A 107 -18.22 13.53 12.81
N GLU A 108 -19.21 12.64 12.77
CA GLU A 108 -19.09 11.27 13.30
C GLU A 108 -18.64 10.27 12.23
N TYR A 109 -17.68 9.40 12.57
CA TYR A 109 -17.23 8.31 11.71
C TYR A 109 -18.17 7.11 11.86
N VAL A 110 -18.78 6.68 10.76
CA VAL A 110 -19.71 5.54 10.73
C VAL A 110 -19.06 4.39 9.96
N LYS A 111 -18.81 3.27 10.66
CA LYS A 111 -18.35 2.01 10.06
C LYS A 111 -19.52 1.08 9.73
N ASN A 112 -19.27 0.07 8.89
CA ASN A 112 -20.24 -1.00 8.60
C ASN A 112 -21.50 -0.54 7.86
N VAL A 113 -21.36 0.41 6.92
CA VAL A 113 -22.46 0.77 6.01
C VAL A 113 -22.55 -0.27 4.91
N ILE A 114 -23.44 -1.25 5.09
CA ILE A 114 -23.67 -2.32 4.13
C ILE A 114 -24.53 -1.79 2.99
N ASP A 115 -23.96 -1.80 1.79
CA ASP A 115 -24.62 -1.31 0.58
C ASP A 115 -24.29 -2.18 -0.63
N ASP A 116 -24.91 -1.89 -1.77
CA ASP A 116 -24.61 -2.52 -3.04
C ASP A 116 -23.45 -1.79 -3.76
N ALA A 117 -22.69 -2.54 -4.55
CA ALA A 117 -21.79 -2.02 -5.57
C ALA A 117 -21.96 -2.81 -6.87
N ILE A 118 -21.56 -2.20 -7.99
CA ILE A 118 -21.49 -2.87 -9.30
C ILE A 118 -20.01 -2.98 -9.70
N LEU A 119 -19.58 -4.21 -9.99
CA LEU A 119 -18.24 -4.53 -10.44
C LEU A 119 -18.03 -4.10 -11.90
N GLU A 120 -16.99 -3.32 -12.18
CA GLU A 120 -16.75 -2.79 -13.53
C GLU A 120 -16.40 -3.87 -14.57
N LYS A 121 -15.87 -5.01 -14.12
CA LYS A 121 -15.39 -6.07 -15.03
C LYS A 121 -16.53 -6.85 -15.70
N ASN A 122 -17.69 -6.95 -15.05
CA ASN A 122 -18.78 -7.84 -15.45
C ASN A 122 -20.19 -7.29 -15.16
N ASP A 123 -20.31 -6.04 -14.70
CA ASP A 123 -21.57 -5.40 -14.29
C ASP A 123 -22.36 -6.16 -13.21
N GLU A 124 -21.69 -7.04 -12.47
CA GLU A 124 -22.31 -7.81 -11.40
C GLU A 124 -22.57 -6.95 -10.17
N LYS A 125 -23.77 -7.10 -9.61
CA LYS A 125 -24.18 -6.45 -8.38
C LYS A 125 -23.75 -7.28 -7.18
N ILE A 126 -22.92 -6.71 -6.31
CA ILE A 126 -22.40 -7.34 -5.09
C ILE A 126 -22.76 -6.50 -3.84
N GLN A 127 -22.71 -7.12 -2.66
CA GLN A 127 -22.79 -6.39 -1.38
C GLN A 127 -21.40 -6.03 -0.89
N VAL A 128 -21.27 -4.83 -0.35
CA VAL A 128 -20.02 -4.26 0.12
C VAL A 128 -20.17 -3.57 1.46
N ASN A 129 -19.10 -3.54 2.24
CA ASN A 129 -18.95 -2.73 3.42
C ASN A 129 -18.29 -1.39 3.05
N ARG A 130 -18.83 -0.29 3.57
CA ARG A 130 -18.28 1.06 3.46
C ARG A 130 -18.23 1.74 4.81
N ASN A 131 -17.27 2.64 4.95
CA ASN A 131 -17.18 3.57 6.05
C ASN A 131 -17.42 4.98 5.52
N MET A 132 -18.12 5.82 6.28
CA MET A 132 -18.55 7.14 5.83
C MET A 132 -18.42 8.18 6.94
N ARG A 133 -18.21 9.44 6.55
CA ARG A 133 -18.16 10.58 7.48
C ARG A 133 -18.67 11.83 6.80
N ILE A 134 -19.54 12.58 7.46
CA ILE A 134 -19.88 13.95 7.04
C ILE A 134 -18.77 14.85 7.58
N LEU A 135 -18.01 15.46 6.67
CA LEU A 135 -16.87 16.32 6.98
C LEU A 135 -17.31 17.73 7.35
N GLU A 136 -18.27 18.27 6.60
CA GLU A 136 -18.81 19.62 6.79
C GLU A 136 -20.31 19.59 6.53
N MET A 137 -21.08 20.29 7.36
CA MET A 137 -22.52 20.50 7.17
C MET A 137 -22.89 21.89 7.67
N ALA A 138 -23.55 22.68 6.84
CA ALA A 138 -24.04 23.99 7.24
C ALA A 138 -25.27 23.84 8.14
N GLU A 139 -25.38 24.67 9.19
CA GLU A 139 -26.49 24.63 10.16
C GLU A 139 -27.87 24.81 9.53
N ASP A 140 -27.93 25.49 8.37
CA ASP A 140 -29.14 25.71 7.59
C ASP A 140 -29.41 24.59 6.57
N GLY A 141 -28.53 23.59 6.45
CA GLY A 141 -28.62 22.48 5.51
C GLY A 141 -28.43 22.88 4.05
N SER A 142 -27.76 24.00 3.75
CA SER A 142 -27.47 24.45 2.37
C SER A 142 -26.24 23.77 1.77
N HIS A 143 -25.36 23.21 2.60
CA HIS A 143 -24.10 22.60 2.20
C HIS A 143 -23.82 21.33 3.00
N ILE A 144 -23.35 20.29 2.30
CA ILE A 144 -22.82 19.05 2.88
C ILE A 144 -21.58 18.65 2.08
N LYS A 145 -20.49 18.35 2.78
CA LYS A 145 -19.32 17.66 2.26
C LYS A 145 -19.17 16.36 3.02
N MET A 146 -19.09 15.24 2.31
CA MET A 146 -18.95 13.92 2.93
C MET A 146 -17.85 13.11 2.27
N TRP A 147 -17.28 12.21 3.04
CA TRP A 147 -16.33 11.21 2.61
C TRP A 147 -16.97 9.83 2.66
N VAL A 148 -16.64 9.00 1.68
CA VAL A 148 -17.05 7.59 1.58
C VAL A 148 -15.81 6.78 1.23
N SER A 149 -15.57 5.70 1.98
CA SER A 149 -14.45 4.80 1.75
C SER A 149 -14.56 4.02 0.44
N ALA A 150 -13.45 3.37 0.07
CA ALA A 150 -13.49 2.27 -0.89
C ALA A 150 -14.54 1.20 -0.49
N ALA A 151 -15.04 0.48 -1.49
CA ALA A 151 -15.99 -0.60 -1.30
C ALA A 151 -15.25 -1.87 -0.91
N MET A 152 -15.54 -2.44 0.27
CA MET A 152 -14.96 -3.72 0.67
C MET A 152 -15.93 -4.85 0.37
N ASP A 153 -15.60 -5.70 -0.60
CA ASP A 153 -16.34 -6.94 -0.87
C ASP A 153 -16.05 -7.96 0.23
N PHE A 154 -16.99 -8.09 1.17
CA PHE A 154 -16.89 -9.02 2.29
C PHE A 154 -17.36 -10.44 1.95
N HIS A 155 -17.67 -10.73 0.69
CA HIS A 155 -17.90 -12.08 0.19
C HIS A 155 -16.69 -12.65 -0.57
N ASN A 156 -15.67 -11.83 -0.85
CA ASN A 156 -14.47 -12.27 -1.53
C ASN A 156 -13.62 -13.19 -0.65
N ASP A 157 -13.87 -14.49 -0.78
CA ASP A 157 -13.18 -15.53 -0.02
C ASP A 157 -11.85 -15.98 -0.64
N THR A 158 -11.34 -15.31 -1.69
CA THR A 158 -10.21 -15.80 -2.51
C THR A 158 -9.02 -16.25 -1.66
N LEU A 159 -8.70 -15.48 -0.60
CA LEU A 159 -7.58 -15.72 0.31
C LEU A 159 -7.96 -16.47 1.62
N TRP A 160 -9.17 -17.00 1.71
CA TRP A 160 -9.67 -17.71 2.88
C TRP A 160 -9.67 -19.22 2.69
N TYR A 161 -9.07 -19.92 3.65
CA TYR A 161 -9.10 -21.38 3.71
C TYR A 161 -9.19 -21.89 5.16
N PRO A 162 -10.19 -22.73 5.51
CA PRO A 162 -11.33 -23.09 4.66
C PRO A 162 -12.22 -21.88 4.34
N LYS A 163 -12.90 -21.94 3.19
CA LYS A 163 -13.74 -20.86 2.67
C LYS A 163 -14.87 -20.45 3.62
N SER A 164 -15.30 -21.37 4.49
CA SER A 164 -16.33 -21.16 5.52
C SER A 164 -15.92 -20.15 6.60
N LEU A 165 -14.62 -19.87 6.78
CA LEU A 165 -14.16 -18.95 7.82
C LEU A 165 -14.62 -17.50 7.58
N LEU A 166 -14.69 -17.04 6.32
CA LEU A 166 -15.10 -15.65 6.05
C LEU A 166 -16.55 -15.38 6.50
N PRO A 167 -17.56 -16.16 6.08
CA PRO A 167 -18.93 -16.00 6.59
C PRO A 167 -19.03 -16.08 8.12
N GLU A 168 -18.30 -17.00 8.75
CA GLU A 168 -18.30 -17.17 10.20
C GLU A 168 -17.72 -15.95 10.93
N ILE A 169 -16.62 -15.39 10.43
CA ILE A 169 -16.05 -14.15 10.96
C ILE A 169 -17.01 -12.98 10.76
N VAL A 170 -17.66 -12.88 9.60
CA VAL A 170 -18.67 -11.85 9.35
C VAL A 170 -19.82 -11.93 10.35
N GLU A 171 -20.26 -13.15 10.71
CA GLU A 171 -21.35 -13.37 11.67
C GLU A 171 -20.94 -13.09 13.12
N ASN A 172 -19.75 -13.51 13.53
CA ASN A 172 -19.35 -13.50 14.96
C ASN A 172 -18.51 -12.28 15.37
N VAL A 173 -17.82 -11.65 14.42
CA VAL A 173 -16.92 -10.51 14.66
C VAL A 173 -17.43 -9.27 13.92
N GLY A 174 -17.80 -9.45 12.65
CA GLY A 174 -18.28 -8.39 11.78
C GLY A 174 -17.52 -8.33 10.47
N TYR A 175 -17.76 -7.28 9.70
CA TYR A 175 -17.32 -7.19 8.31
C TYR A 175 -15.83 -6.81 8.20
N PRO A 176 -15.07 -7.44 7.29
CA PRO A 176 -13.79 -6.92 6.83
C PRO A 176 -13.88 -5.43 6.52
N GLN A 177 -12.91 -4.66 7.01
CA GLN A 177 -12.90 -3.21 6.88
C GLN A 177 -12.16 -2.77 5.61
N PRO A 178 -12.63 -1.73 4.91
CA PRO A 178 -11.88 -1.12 3.83
C PRO A 178 -10.57 -0.50 4.35
N CYS A 179 -9.53 -0.47 3.52
CA CYS A 179 -8.33 0.33 3.78
C CYS A 179 -8.47 1.71 3.14
N SER A 180 -7.79 2.72 3.70
CA SER A 180 -7.77 4.08 3.14
C SER A 180 -6.34 4.47 2.77
N VAL A 181 -6.13 4.79 1.48
CA VAL A 181 -4.82 5.11 0.88
C VAL A 181 -4.87 6.37 -0.01
N GLY A 182 -5.71 7.34 0.35
CA GLY A 182 -5.90 8.56 -0.45
C GLY A 182 -6.12 9.81 0.41
N GLY A 183 -5.81 10.98 -0.14
CA GLY A 183 -5.99 12.26 0.54
C GLY A 183 -4.80 12.72 1.39
N GLY A 184 -3.58 12.27 1.12
CA GLY A 184 -2.38 12.54 1.93
C GLY A 184 -1.95 14.00 2.00
N GLN A 185 -2.59 14.88 1.22
CA GLN A 185 -2.36 16.32 1.22
C GLN A 185 -3.45 17.11 1.97
N ASP A 186 -4.51 16.45 2.44
CA ASP A 186 -5.60 17.06 3.18
C ASP A 186 -5.59 16.59 4.63
N LEU A 187 -5.39 17.52 5.56
CA LEU A 187 -5.30 17.22 6.99
C LEU A 187 -6.57 16.55 7.51
N GLN A 188 -7.74 17.05 7.10
CA GLN A 188 -9.02 16.52 7.57
C GLN A 188 -9.20 15.08 7.08
N LEU A 189 -8.90 14.77 5.83
CA LEU A 189 -9.00 13.41 5.32
C LEU A 189 -8.05 12.44 6.07
N VAL A 190 -6.82 12.87 6.34
CA VAL A 190 -5.85 12.05 7.07
C VAL A 190 -6.29 11.81 8.51
N GLU A 191 -6.60 12.87 9.26
CA GLU A 191 -6.90 12.79 10.69
C GLU A 191 -8.27 12.18 10.97
N ASP A 192 -9.27 12.52 10.17
CA ASP A 192 -10.66 12.16 10.44
C ASP A 192 -11.09 10.87 9.73
N CYS A 193 -10.58 10.60 8.53
CA CYS A 193 -11.08 9.48 7.72
C CYS A 193 -10.08 8.33 7.67
N MET A 194 -8.85 8.60 7.23
CA MET A 194 -7.83 7.57 7.05
C MET A 194 -7.47 6.92 8.39
N ARG A 195 -7.14 7.71 9.41
CA ARG A 195 -6.80 7.20 10.75
C ARG A 195 -7.93 6.37 11.34
N ALA A 196 -9.17 6.85 11.29
CA ALA A 196 -10.33 6.11 11.81
C ALA A 196 -10.58 4.79 11.07
N THR A 197 -10.32 4.77 9.76
CA THR A 197 -10.45 3.56 8.94
C THR A 197 -9.39 2.52 9.28
N TRP A 198 -8.14 2.94 9.47
CA TRP A 198 -7.09 2.04 9.92
C TRP A 198 -7.29 1.56 11.37
N GLU A 199 -7.91 2.37 12.22
CA GLU A 199 -8.29 1.93 13.58
C GLU A 199 -9.34 0.83 13.50
N ALA A 200 -10.40 1.03 12.71
CA ALA A 200 -11.44 0.03 12.51
C ALA A 200 -10.87 -1.27 11.90
N ALA A 201 -9.96 -1.16 10.94
CA ALA A 201 -9.29 -2.32 10.35
C ALA A 201 -8.44 -3.08 11.39
N GLY A 202 -7.64 -2.37 12.18
CA GLY A 202 -6.84 -2.99 13.25
C GLY A 202 -7.71 -3.66 14.33
N GLU A 203 -8.81 -3.02 14.74
CA GLU A 203 -9.80 -3.60 15.66
C GLU A 203 -10.37 -4.90 15.12
N TRP A 204 -10.90 -4.87 13.90
CA TRP A 204 -11.50 -6.05 13.26
C TRP A 204 -10.49 -7.18 13.08
N THR A 205 -9.26 -6.88 12.65
CA THR A 205 -8.20 -7.88 12.48
C THR A 205 -7.86 -8.54 13.81
N ALA A 206 -7.71 -7.77 14.89
CA ALA A 206 -7.41 -8.30 16.21
C ALA A 206 -8.56 -9.17 16.74
N GLU A 207 -9.80 -8.70 16.64
CA GLU A 207 -10.98 -9.45 17.08
C GLU A 207 -11.16 -10.77 16.28
N ALA A 208 -10.91 -10.74 14.96
CA ALA A 208 -10.95 -11.94 14.13
C ALA A 208 -9.89 -12.96 14.53
N ILE A 209 -8.65 -12.54 14.80
CA ILE A 209 -7.58 -13.42 15.26
C ILE A 209 -7.92 -14.04 16.62
N HIS A 210 -8.38 -13.23 17.57
CA HIS A 210 -8.81 -13.70 18.89
C HIS A 210 -9.95 -14.72 18.80
N TYR A 211 -10.95 -14.46 17.96
CA TYR A 211 -12.03 -15.39 17.70
C TYR A 211 -11.52 -16.73 17.17
N LEU A 212 -10.68 -16.71 16.14
CA LEU A 212 -10.14 -17.93 15.52
C LEU A 212 -9.26 -18.73 16.48
N ILE A 213 -8.44 -18.06 17.29
CA ILE A 213 -7.64 -18.72 18.33
C ILE A 213 -8.55 -19.44 19.33
N LYS A 214 -9.60 -18.76 19.79
CA LYS A 214 -10.51 -19.30 20.79
C LYS A 214 -11.36 -20.45 20.25
N GLU A 215 -11.92 -20.30 19.06
CA GLU A 215 -12.87 -21.25 18.49
C GLU A 215 -12.17 -22.48 17.89
N TYR A 216 -11.06 -22.27 17.17
CA TYR A 216 -10.35 -23.34 16.47
C TYR A 216 -9.10 -23.83 17.20
N GLY A 217 -8.72 -23.19 18.31
CA GLY A 217 -7.57 -23.60 19.11
C GLY A 217 -6.24 -23.46 18.38
N PHE A 218 -6.11 -22.48 17.46
CA PHE A 218 -4.87 -22.21 16.74
C PHE A 218 -3.69 -22.07 17.71
N LYS A 219 -2.55 -22.64 17.30
CA LYS A 219 -1.32 -22.65 18.10
C LYS A 219 -0.26 -21.70 17.57
N MET A 220 -0.44 -21.17 16.36
CA MET A 220 0.48 -20.27 15.70
C MET A 220 -0.34 -19.35 14.81
N VAL A 221 -0.05 -18.05 14.87
CA VAL A 221 -0.71 -17.03 14.06
C VAL A 221 0.37 -16.14 13.46
N PHE A 222 0.28 -15.94 12.16
CA PHE A 222 1.06 -14.94 11.44
C PHE A 222 0.10 -13.83 11.04
N SER A 223 0.30 -12.63 11.59
CA SER A 223 -0.54 -11.47 11.31
C SER A 223 0.30 -10.39 10.66
N HIS A 224 -0.20 -9.82 9.56
CA HIS A 224 0.38 -8.67 8.89
C HIS A 224 -0.58 -7.50 8.98
N PHE A 225 -0.13 -6.39 9.57
CA PHE A 225 -0.89 -5.15 9.63
C PHE A 225 -0.15 -4.05 8.87
N HIS A 226 -0.67 -3.72 7.68
CA HIS A 226 0.01 -2.91 6.66
C HIS A 226 -0.10 -1.38 6.91
N ASN A 227 -0.50 -0.96 8.11
CA ASN A 227 -0.92 0.42 8.35
C ASN A 227 0.23 1.43 8.33
N ILE A 228 1.42 1.07 8.81
CA ILE A 228 2.59 1.95 8.82
C ILE A 228 3.02 2.24 7.38
N ASP A 229 3.16 1.20 6.57
CA ASP A 229 3.70 1.34 5.22
C ASP A 229 2.71 2.07 4.29
N LEU A 230 1.42 1.66 4.24
CA LEU A 230 0.44 2.30 3.37
C LEU A 230 0.13 3.76 3.75
N GLN A 231 0.04 4.08 5.04
CA GLN A 231 -0.10 5.48 5.45
C GLN A 231 1.22 6.23 5.27
N GLY A 232 2.35 5.57 5.48
CA GLY A 232 3.69 6.09 5.31
C GLY A 232 3.97 6.54 3.89
N HIS A 233 3.60 5.76 2.86
CA HIS A 233 3.73 6.15 1.45
C HIS A 233 3.12 7.51 1.11
N MET A 234 2.10 7.94 1.86
CA MET A 234 1.44 9.22 1.63
C MET A 234 2.21 10.41 2.23
N ILE A 235 3.05 10.18 3.25
CA ILE A 235 3.61 11.26 4.09
C ILE A 235 5.13 11.15 4.40
N VAL A 236 5.74 9.96 4.32
CA VAL A 236 7.11 9.69 4.77
C VAL A 236 8.16 10.50 3.99
N GLN A 237 8.01 10.58 2.66
CA GLN A 237 8.90 11.35 1.79
C GLN A 237 8.87 12.88 2.04
N PHE A 238 7.90 13.34 2.84
CA PHE A 238 7.67 14.76 3.14
C PHE A 238 8.02 15.12 4.58
N LEU A 239 8.49 14.18 5.40
CA LEU A 239 8.78 14.42 6.82
C LEU A 239 9.74 15.58 7.04
N LYS A 240 10.76 15.72 6.18
CA LYS A 240 11.73 16.82 6.27
C LYS A 240 11.22 18.13 5.66
N ARG A 241 10.59 18.07 4.49
CA ARG A 241 10.35 19.23 3.62
C ARG A 241 8.92 19.76 3.61
N GLY A 242 7.96 19.02 4.18
CA GLY A 242 6.54 19.28 3.96
C GLY A 242 6.11 18.84 2.55
N ASN A 243 4.84 19.09 2.22
CA ASN A 243 4.34 18.97 0.84
C ASN A 243 3.69 20.29 0.40
N SER A 244 2.99 20.32 -0.73
CA SER A 244 2.35 21.53 -1.24
C SER A 244 1.29 22.14 -0.32
N SER A 245 0.73 21.36 0.62
CA SER A 245 -0.41 21.74 1.45
C SER A 245 -0.13 21.68 2.97
N LEU A 246 0.79 20.83 3.42
CA LEU A 246 1.07 20.56 4.83
C LEU A 246 2.54 20.84 5.16
N SER A 247 2.79 21.46 6.31
CA SER A 247 4.15 21.70 6.80
C SER A 247 4.82 20.39 7.24
N ALA A 248 6.16 20.38 7.25
CA ALA A 248 6.95 19.26 7.75
C ALA A 248 6.55 18.85 9.18
N GLU A 249 6.29 19.81 10.06
CA GLU A 249 5.88 19.56 11.45
C GLU A 249 4.53 18.84 11.54
N VAL A 250 3.55 19.27 10.74
CA VAL A 250 2.23 18.61 10.68
C VAL A 250 2.41 17.17 10.19
N ILE A 251 3.16 16.96 9.11
CA ILE A 251 3.41 15.62 8.55
C ILE A 251 4.13 14.71 9.55
N GLN A 252 5.13 15.22 10.29
CA GLN A 252 5.80 14.46 11.36
C GLN A 252 4.84 14.07 12.49
N ASN A 253 3.91 14.96 12.86
CA ASN A 253 2.89 14.65 13.85
C ASN A 253 1.93 13.57 13.34
N LEU A 254 1.48 13.67 12.08
CA LEU A 254 0.64 12.64 11.45
C LEU A 254 1.34 11.28 11.44
N PHE A 255 2.61 11.21 11.05
CA PHE A 255 3.36 9.97 11.04
C PHE A 255 3.55 9.39 12.46
N ARG A 256 3.75 10.24 13.48
CA ARG A 256 3.78 9.79 14.89
C ARG A 256 2.44 9.17 15.32
N GLU A 257 1.31 9.70 14.86
CA GLU A 257 0.00 9.12 15.16
C GLU A 257 -0.20 7.74 14.50
N VAL A 258 0.39 7.50 13.33
CA VAL A 258 0.42 6.16 12.70
C VAL A 258 1.13 5.14 13.59
N TYR A 259 2.27 5.50 14.19
CA TYR A 259 2.96 4.61 15.14
C TYR A 259 2.13 4.38 16.42
N LYS A 260 1.48 5.41 16.96
CA LYS A 260 0.58 5.23 18.13
C LYS A 260 -0.62 4.35 17.82
N GLN A 261 -1.14 4.39 16.60
CA GLN A 261 -2.18 3.47 16.15
C GLN A 261 -1.68 2.03 16.13
N THR A 262 -0.47 1.81 15.61
CA THR A 262 0.16 0.48 15.61
C THR A 262 0.41 -0.03 17.03
N ASP A 263 0.84 0.84 17.94
CA ASP A 263 1.02 0.52 19.36
C ASP A 263 -0.29 0.05 20.01
N ARG A 264 -1.42 0.75 19.75
CA ARG A 264 -2.75 0.31 20.21
C ARG A 264 -3.15 -1.04 19.62
N TYR A 265 -2.86 -1.30 18.35
CA TYR A 265 -3.12 -2.58 17.70
C TYR A 265 -2.30 -3.72 18.34
N ILE A 266 -1.01 -3.53 18.56
CA ILE A 266 -0.16 -4.49 19.28
C ILE A 266 -0.69 -4.72 20.70
N GLY A 267 -1.13 -3.65 21.37
CA GLY A 267 -1.76 -3.69 22.69
C GLY A 267 -2.95 -4.65 22.79
N LYS A 268 -3.66 -4.94 21.68
CA LYS A 268 -4.77 -5.89 21.64
C LYS A 268 -4.37 -7.35 21.82
N TYR A 269 -3.08 -7.68 21.76
CA TYR A 269 -2.59 -9.06 21.89
C TYR A 269 -1.81 -9.29 23.18
N LEU A 270 -1.56 -8.25 23.99
CA LEU A 270 -0.70 -8.38 25.16
C LEU A 270 -1.27 -9.32 26.24
N ASP A 271 -2.58 -9.45 26.31
CA ASP A 271 -3.28 -10.41 27.18
C ASP A 271 -2.93 -11.87 26.83
N MET A 272 -2.61 -12.16 25.57
CA MET A 272 -2.19 -13.50 25.14
C MET A 272 -0.88 -13.95 25.81
N LEU A 273 -0.03 -13.03 26.26
CA LEU A 273 1.18 -13.37 27.02
C LEU A 273 0.81 -14.08 28.33
N ASP A 274 -0.27 -13.67 28.98
CA ASP A 274 -0.78 -14.30 30.21
C ASP A 274 -1.32 -15.71 29.95
N ASP A 275 -1.82 -15.95 28.73
CA ASP A 275 -2.26 -17.27 28.25
C ASP A 275 -1.10 -18.17 27.77
N GLY A 276 0.15 -17.74 27.96
CA GLY A 276 1.35 -18.50 27.64
C GLY A 276 1.75 -18.43 26.16
N TRP A 277 1.27 -17.43 25.41
CA TRP A 277 1.76 -17.17 24.07
C TRP A 277 3.12 -16.46 24.08
N THR A 278 3.89 -16.69 23.02
CA THR A 278 5.06 -15.88 22.69
C THR A 278 4.70 -14.98 21.53
N ILE A 279 4.85 -13.66 21.71
CA ILE A 279 4.58 -12.65 20.70
C ILE A 279 5.92 -12.19 20.12
N MET A 280 6.01 -12.20 18.79
CA MET A 280 7.14 -11.66 18.04
C MET A 280 6.64 -10.52 17.15
N ILE A 281 7.27 -9.35 17.29
CA ILE A 281 7.05 -8.19 16.44
C ILE A 281 8.21 -8.14 15.45
N VAL A 282 7.89 -8.30 14.18
CA VAL A 282 8.84 -8.30 13.07
C VAL A 282 8.30 -7.35 12.01
N SER A 283 9.17 -6.56 11.40
CA SER A 283 8.85 -5.82 10.18
C SER A 283 9.64 -6.38 9.01
N ASP A 284 9.04 -6.41 7.85
CA ASP A 284 9.66 -6.77 6.57
C ASP A 284 10.67 -5.70 6.14
N HIS A 285 10.34 -4.42 6.30
CA HIS A 285 11.24 -3.29 6.07
C HIS A 285 10.85 -2.07 6.91
N GLY A 286 11.74 -1.08 6.93
CA GLY A 286 11.41 0.29 7.34
C GLY A 286 11.05 1.17 6.15
N GLN A 287 10.92 2.48 6.39
CA GLN A 287 10.75 3.49 5.34
C GLN A 287 11.68 4.67 5.62
N THR A 288 12.10 5.36 4.56
CA THR A 288 13.06 6.47 4.59
C THR A 288 12.45 7.75 4.05
N CYS A 289 12.84 8.87 4.64
CA CYS A 289 12.66 10.20 4.07
C CYS A 289 13.99 10.62 3.43
N PRO A 290 14.03 11.07 2.17
CA PRO A 290 15.26 11.58 1.58
C PRO A 290 15.77 12.81 2.34
N GLU A 291 17.10 12.90 2.48
CA GLU A 291 17.77 14.06 3.07
C GLU A 291 17.80 15.24 2.10
N TYR A 292 17.93 14.96 0.79
CA TYR A 292 18.02 15.99 -0.25
C TYR A 292 16.79 15.99 -1.16
N HIS A 293 16.69 14.99 -2.03
CA HIS A 293 15.60 14.77 -2.96
C HIS A 293 15.69 13.32 -3.46
N LEU A 294 14.60 12.80 -4.03
CA LEU A 294 14.57 11.46 -4.62
C LEU A 294 15.60 11.36 -5.76
N SER A 295 16.29 10.23 -5.85
CA SER A 295 17.22 9.95 -6.94
C SER A 295 16.49 9.94 -8.28
N GLN A 296 17.02 10.67 -9.27
CA GLN A 296 16.38 10.79 -10.58
C GLN A 296 16.39 9.50 -11.41
N ILE A 297 17.23 8.54 -11.05
CA ILE A 297 17.32 7.25 -11.75
C ILE A 297 16.33 6.22 -11.19
N LEU A 298 15.68 6.50 -10.06
CA LEU A 298 14.68 5.60 -9.49
C LEU A 298 13.35 5.68 -10.24
N THR A 299 12.64 4.56 -10.25
CA THR A 299 11.30 4.42 -10.82
C THR A 299 10.41 3.71 -9.82
N GLY A 300 9.12 4.05 -9.77
CA GLY A 300 8.13 3.23 -9.05
C GLY A 300 7.86 1.89 -9.76
N ASP A 301 6.99 1.07 -9.17
CA ASP A 301 6.72 -0.30 -9.64
C ASP A 301 6.11 -0.37 -11.06
N ASP A 302 5.27 0.60 -11.42
CA ASP A 302 4.48 0.57 -12.66
C ASP A 302 5.00 1.50 -13.76
N ASN A 303 6.22 2.03 -13.62
CA ASN A 303 6.77 3.05 -14.50
C ASN A 303 8.19 2.74 -14.98
N TYR A 304 8.49 3.13 -16.22
CA TYR A 304 9.85 3.10 -16.76
C TYR A 304 10.57 4.44 -16.57
N ASN A 305 11.89 4.42 -16.39
CA ASN A 305 12.68 5.66 -16.45
C ASN A 305 12.75 6.10 -17.93
N ALA A 306 11.87 7.01 -18.33
CA ALA A 306 11.75 7.46 -19.71
C ALA A 306 12.56 8.74 -20.01
N LYS A 307 13.46 9.13 -19.11
CA LYS A 307 14.24 10.37 -19.21
C LYS A 307 15.72 10.08 -19.25
N GLU A 308 16.32 9.67 -18.12
CA GLU A 308 17.74 9.38 -18.04
C GLU A 308 18.15 8.25 -19.01
N MET A 309 17.36 7.16 -19.11
CA MET A 309 17.66 6.08 -20.07
C MET A 309 17.55 6.49 -21.54
N VAL A 310 16.71 7.48 -21.85
CA VAL A 310 16.59 8.05 -23.20
C VAL A 310 17.77 8.99 -23.47
N GLU A 311 18.11 9.86 -22.52
CA GLU A 311 19.26 10.76 -22.60
C GLU A 311 20.59 9.98 -22.75
N TRP A 312 20.70 8.82 -22.13
CA TRP A 312 21.86 7.93 -22.26
C TRP A 312 21.86 7.09 -23.54
N GLY A 313 20.73 7.04 -24.26
CA GLY A 313 20.59 6.33 -25.53
C GLY A 313 20.30 4.83 -25.43
N PHE A 314 19.86 4.35 -24.26
CA PHE A 314 19.50 2.93 -24.06
C PHE A 314 18.03 2.64 -24.34
N THR A 315 17.15 3.61 -24.06
CA THR A 315 15.71 3.56 -24.36
C THR A 315 15.36 4.53 -25.49
N VAL A 316 14.47 4.11 -26.37
CA VAL A 316 13.95 4.96 -27.46
C VAL A 316 12.44 5.06 -27.31
N LEU A 317 11.90 6.27 -27.36
CA LEU A 317 10.46 6.50 -27.37
C LEU A 317 9.93 6.58 -28.81
N LYS A 318 8.69 6.15 -29.01
CA LYS A 318 7.97 6.40 -30.27
C LYS A 318 7.78 7.91 -30.44
N LYS A 319 7.66 8.36 -31.69
CA LYS A 319 7.46 9.77 -32.02
C LYS A 319 6.12 10.01 -32.69
N ASP A 320 5.51 11.15 -32.42
CA ASP A 320 4.33 11.61 -33.14
C ASP A 320 4.68 12.10 -34.56
N GLU A 321 3.67 12.49 -35.33
CA GLU A 321 3.84 13.01 -36.71
C GLU A 321 4.70 14.29 -36.79
N ASN A 322 4.84 15.01 -35.67
CA ASN A 322 5.62 16.24 -35.55
C ASN A 322 7.04 15.98 -35.02
N GLY A 323 7.39 14.73 -34.71
CA GLY A 323 8.70 14.33 -34.17
C GLY A 323 8.85 14.44 -32.65
N ASN A 324 7.76 14.74 -31.92
CA ASN A 324 7.77 14.79 -30.46
C ASN A 324 7.70 13.39 -29.87
N ASP A 325 8.32 13.18 -28.71
CA ASP A 325 8.25 11.89 -28.02
C ASP A 325 6.84 11.61 -27.50
N LEU A 326 6.38 10.39 -27.76
CA LEU A 326 5.17 9.82 -27.19
C LEU A 326 5.53 9.07 -25.89
N PRO A 327 4.60 8.96 -24.94
CA PRO A 327 4.78 8.14 -23.74
C PRO A 327 4.63 6.64 -24.06
N GLU A 328 5.37 6.17 -25.07
CA GLU A 328 5.40 4.79 -25.54
C GLU A 328 6.83 4.42 -25.94
N ILE A 329 7.30 3.25 -25.51
CA ILE A 329 8.64 2.74 -25.84
C ILE A 329 8.62 2.15 -27.26
N ASP A 330 9.64 2.48 -28.08
CA ASP A 330 9.94 1.83 -29.34
C ASP A 330 10.85 0.62 -29.08
N TRP A 331 10.23 -0.54 -28.84
CA TRP A 331 10.93 -1.80 -28.56
C TRP A 331 11.77 -2.34 -29.72
N SER A 332 11.55 -1.85 -30.95
CA SER A 332 12.38 -2.22 -32.10
C SER A 332 13.78 -1.58 -32.07
N LYS A 333 13.97 -0.57 -31.21
CA LYS A 333 15.22 0.20 -31.09
C LYS A 333 15.77 0.27 -29.67
N THR A 334 14.94 -0.01 -28.67
CA THR A 334 15.32 0.02 -27.26
C THR A 334 16.17 -1.18 -26.89
N ARG A 335 17.34 -0.94 -26.29
CA ARG A 335 18.29 -1.99 -25.87
C ARG A 335 18.10 -2.37 -24.40
N ALA A 336 17.71 -1.42 -23.56
CA ALA A 336 17.46 -1.65 -22.14
C ALA A 336 16.50 -0.61 -21.57
N VAL A 337 15.87 -0.94 -20.44
CA VAL A 337 14.99 -0.05 -19.67
C VAL A 337 15.31 -0.18 -18.18
N MET A 338 15.15 0.92 -17.44
CA MET A 338 15.10 0.87 -15.97
C MET A 338 13.65 0.70 -15.52
N TRP A 339 13.41 -0.25 -14.62
CA TRP A 339 12.09 -0.63 -14.14
C TRP A 339 12.17 -1.22 -12.72
N ARG A 340 11.03 -1.33 -12.03
CA ARG A 340 10.84 -1.97 -10.71
C ARG A 340 11.88 -1.57 -9.65
N MET A 341 11.87 -0.29 -9.24
CA MET A 341 12.58 0.22 -8.05
C MET A 341 14.02 -0.31 -7.87
N GLY A 342 14.89 -0.08 -8.86
CA GLY A 342 16.31 -0.44 -8.76
C GLY A 342 16.79 -1.52 -9.71
N GLU A 343 16.04 -1.83 -10.77
CA GLU A 343 16.45 -2.84 -11.75
C GLU A 343 16.63 -2.25 -13.17
N VAL A 344 17.55 -2.84 -13.93
CA VAL A 344 17.66 -2.64 -15.38
C VAL A 344 17.36 -3.96 -16.08
N TRP A 345 16.49 -3.88 -17.07
CA TRP A 345 16.10 -5.00 -17.92
C TRP A 345 16.64 -4.77 -19.33
N ILE A 346 17.47 -5.69 -19.80
CA ILE A 346 17.98 -5.72 -21.17
C ILE A 346 16.94 -6.36 -22.06
N ASN A 347 16.69 -5.73 -23.21
CA ASN A 347 15.81 -6.24 -24.27
C ASN A 347 16.51 -7.40 -25.01
N LEU A 348 16.70 -8.49 -24.28
CA LEU A 348 17.56 -9.61 -24.63
C LEU A 348 16.82 -10.56 -25.56
N LYS A 349 17.48 -10.91 -26.67
CA LYS A 349 16.94 -11.84 -27.66
C LYS A 349 16.72 -13.23 -27.06
N GLY A 350 15.60 -13.86 -27.42
CA GLY A 350 15.20 -15.17 -26.88
C GLY A 350 14.66 -15.16 -25.44
N ARG A 351 14.63 -14.00 -24.76
CA ARG A 351 14.03 -13.84 -23.42
C ARG A 351 12.86 -12.86 -23.44
N GLU A 352 13.09 -11.67 -23.97
CA GLU A 352 12.09 -10.60 -23.97
C GLU A 352 11.28 -10.57 -25.26
N VAL A 353 9.96 -10.40 -25.11
CA VAL A 353 9.04 -10.11 -26.21
C VAL A 353 8.11 -8.98 -25.79
N HIS A 354 8.17 -7.87 -26.51
CA HIS A 354 7.37 -6.69 -26.23
C HIS A 354 6.60 -6.27 -27.48
N ASP A 355 5.27 -6.12 -27.37
CA ASP A 355 4.38 -5.84 -28.50
C ASP A 355 4.55 -6.82 -29.69
N GLY A 356 4.89 -8.08 -29.39
CA GLY A 356 5.17 -9.11 -30.40
C GLY A 356 6.53 -8.97 -31.10
N ILE A 357 7.40 -8.08 -30.61
CA ILE A 357 8.77 -7.85 -31.11
C ILE A 357 9.74 -8.54 -30.14
N GLU A 358 10.57 -9.43 -30.68
CA GLU A 358 11.66 -10.07 -29.92
C GLU A 358 12.77 -9.06 -29.58
N GLY A 359 13.43 -9.27 -28.44
CA GLY A 359 14.57 -8.47 -28.04
C GLY A 359 15.69 -8.39 -29.07
N ILE A 360 16.37 -7.24 -29.09
CA ILE A 360 17.35 -6.87 -30.12
C ILE A 360 18.81 -7.04 -29.68
N VAL A 361 19.06 -7.29 -28.39
CA VAL A 361 20.41 -7.45 -27.84
C VAL A 361 20.78 -8.93 -27.86
N GLU A 362 21.92 -9.29 -28.46
CA GLU A 362 22.38 -10.68 -28.50
C GLU A 362 22.96 -11.11 -27.13
N PRO A 363 22.63 -12.32 -26.64
CA PRO A 363 23.20 -12.84 -25.39
C PRO A 363 24.70 -13.11 -25.53
N GLY A 364 25.43 -12.94 -24.42
CA GLY A 364 26.88 -13.14 -24.36
C GLY A 364 27.66 -11.83 -24.29
N GLU A 365 28.58 -11.61 -25.24
CA GLU A 365 29.49 -10.46 -25.19
C GLU A 365 28.76 -9.12 -25.33
N GLU A 366 27.77 -9.01 -26.22
CA GLU A 366 27.00 -7.77 -26.41
C GLU A 366 26.24 -7.39 -25.13
N GLN A 367 25.49 -8.34 -24.56
CA GLN A 367 24.84 -8.16 -23.26
C GLN A 367 25.84 -7.73 -22.18
N TRP A 368 26.97 -8.45 -22.03
CA TRP A 368 27.94 -8.18 -20.97
C TRP A 368 28.56 -6.77 -21.06
N LEU A 369 28.86 -6.32 -22.29
CA LEU A 369 29.37 -4.97 -22.55
C LEU A 369 28.31 -3.91 -22.28
N LEU A 370 27.06 -4.17 -22.67
CA LEU A 370 25.93 -3.28 -22.39
C LEU A 370 25.67 -3.14 -20.88
N GLU A 371 25.73 -4.24 -20.13
CA GLU A 371 25.64 -4.21 -18.67
C GLU A 371 26.73 -3.32 -18.06
N GLU A 372 27.98 -3.46 -18.53
CA GLU A 372 29.11 -2.66 -18.05
C GLU A 372 28.92 -1.16 -18.36
N GLU A 373 28.46 -0.86 -19.57
CA GLU A 373 28.18 0.51 -20.01
C GLU A 373 27.10 1.15 -19.13
N ILE A 374 25.98 0.46 -18.90
CA ILE A 374 24.87 0.97 -18.10
C ILE A 374 25.29 1.11 -16.63
N MET A 375 25.94 0.12 -16.03
CA MET A 375 26.43 0.20 -14.65
C MET A 375 27.38 1.40 -14.46
N THR A 376 28.29 1.62 -15.42
CA THR A 376 29.20 2.77 -15.39
C THR A 376 28.42 4.08 -15.39
N ARG A 377 27.43 4.23 -16.28
CA ARG A 377 26.57 5.44 -16.32
C ARG A 377 25.81 5.66 -15.02
N ILE A 378 25.21 4.61 -14.46
CA ILE A 378 24.50 4.67 -13.18
C ILE A 378 25.43 5.18 -12.06
N LEU A 379 26.64 4.61 -11.96
CA LEU A 379 27.59 4.95 -10.91
C LEU A 379 28.21 6.36 -11.08
N GLU A 380 28.34 6.84 -12.32
CA GLU A 380 28.81 8.20 -12.62
C GLU A 380 27.74 9.28 -12.40
N THR A 381 26.46 8.89 -12.32
CA THR A 381 25.34 9.83 -12.22
C THR A 381 25.36 10.59 -10.90
N LYS A 382 25.25 11.91 -11.01
CA LYS A 382 25.25 12.84 -9.88
C LYS A 382 23.98 13.66 -9.85
N SER A 383 23.57 14.05 -8.65
CA SER A 383 22.48 15.00 -8.47
C SER A 383 22.94 16.38 -8.95
N PRO A 384 22.21 17.05 -9.85
CA PRO A 384 22.56 18.40 -10.31
C PRO A 384 22.46 19.44 -9.20
N LEU A 385 21.66 19.19 -8.17
CA LEU A 385 21.45 20.12 -7.05
C LEU A 385 22.56 20.05 -6.01
N THR A 386 23.14 18.87 -5.79
CA THR A 386 24.09 18.62 -4.71
C THR A 386 25.50 18.29 -5.19
N GLY A 387 25.65 17.89 -6.45
CA GLY A 387 26.93 17.44 -7.03
C GLY A 387 27.41 16.07 -6.53
N MET A 388 26.63 15.39 -5.67
CA MET A 388 26.97 14.07 -5.11
C MET A 388 26.40 12.94 -5.97
N ARG A 389 27.01 11.75 -5.90
CA ARG A 389 26.50 10.55 -6.57
C ARG A 389 25.12 10.17 -6.03
N VAL A 390 24.24 9.68 -6.89
CA VAL A 390 22.87 9.26 -6.50
C VAL A 390 22.69 7.75 -6.44
N CYS A 391 23.75 6.99 -6.73
CA CYS A 391 23.77 5.53 -6.66
C CYS A 391 24.90 5.04 -5.73
N THR A 392 24.58 4.13 -4.83
CA THR A 392 25.54 3.47 -3.93
C THR A 392 26.29 2.35 -4.65
N LEU A 393 25.56 1.53 -5.39
CA LEU A 393 25.98 0.24 -5.91
C LEU A 393 25.20 -0.09 -7.18
N ALA A 394 25.86 -0.69 -8.16
CA ALA A 394 25.22 -1.38 -9.28
C ALA A 394 25.94 -2.72 -9.49
N LEU A 395 25.18 -3.81 -9.57
CA LEU A 395 25.67 -5.19 -9.72
C LEU A 395 24.94 -5.87 -10.87
N ARG A 396 25.63 -6.77 -11.57
CA ARG A 396 24.96 -7.73 -12.44
C ARG A 396 24.08 -8.66 -11.61
N ASN A 397 22.99 -9.14 -12.20
CA ASN A 397 22.04 -10.07 -11.58
C ASN A 397 22.75 -11.25 -10.90
N LYS A 398 23.72 -11.87 -11.60
CA LYS A 398 24.50 -13.00 -11.11
C LYS A 398 25.33 -12.72 -9.86
N ASP A 399 25.70 -11.46 -9.62
CA ASP A 399 26.55 -11.05 -8.50
C ASP A 399 25.68 -10.53 -7.34
N ALA A 400 24.48 -10.01 -7.64
CA ALA A 400 23.51 -9.53 -6.65
C ALA A 400 23.02 -10.63 -5.69
N VAL A 401 23.12 -11.91 -6.09
CA VAL A 401 22.76 -13.07 -5.23
C VAL A 401 23.55 -13.12 -3.94
N LEU A 402 24.76 -12.53 -3.92
CA LEU A 402 25.57 -12.42 -2.71
C LEU A 402 24.95 -11.50 -1.64
N LEU A 403 23.96 -10.68 -2.03
CA LEU A 403 23.19 -9.79 -1.16
C LEU A 403 21.77 -10.33 -0.89
N GLY A 404 21.45 -11.55 -1.34
CA GLY A 404 20.09 -12.08 -1.30
C GLY A 404 19.14 -11.43 -2.31
N MET A 405 19.67 -10.84 -3.39
CA MET A 405 18.93 -10.20 -4.48
C MET A 405 19.23 -10.88 -5.82
N GLY A 406 18.45 -10.61 -6.88
CA GLY A 406 18.69 -11.18 -8.20
C GLY A 406 18.08 -12.57 -8.39
N GLY A 407 18.48 -13.25 -9.47
CA GLY A 407 17.90 -14.53 -9.88
C GLY A 407 17.01 -14.42 -11.12
N PRO A 408 16.32 -15.52 -11.50
CA PRO A 408 15.68 -15.65 -12.82
C PRO A 408 14.51 -14.67 -13.07
N LYS A 409 13.93 -14.10 -12.01
CA LYS A 409 12.79 -13.16 -12.08
C LYS A 409 13.18 -11.69 -11.84
N CYS A 410 14.47 -11.40 -11.78
CA CYS A 410 14.99 -10.05 -11.57
C CYS A 410 15.68 -9.53 -12.83
N GLY A 411 15.79 -8.19 -12.94
CA GLY A 411 16.52 -7.54 -14.03
C GLY A 411 18.00 -7.92 -14.10
N ASP A 412 18.63 -7.66 -15.25
CA ASP A 412 20.03 -7.98 -15.54
C ASP A 412 21.03 -7.20 -14.68
N ILE A 413 20.62 -6.03 -14.19
CA ILE A 413 21.40 -5.19 -13.28
C ILE A 413 20.51 -4.79 -12.11
N ILE A 414 21.02 -4.92 -10.90
CA ILE A 414 20.41 -4.43 -9.67
C ILE A 414 21.25 -3.24 -9.18
N TYR A 415 20.61 -2.12 -8.90
CA TYR A 415 21.26 -0.92 -8.38
C TYR A 415 20.50 -0.32 -7.21
N LEU A 416 21.24 0.33 -6.32
CA LEU A 416 20.71 0.90 -5.08
C LEU A 416 21.03 2.39 -4.99
N ALA A 417 20.06 3.19 -4.58
CA ALA A 417 20.22 4.62 -4.38
C ALA A 417 21.29 4.95 -3.34
N ALA A 418 21.90 6.13 -3.50
CA ALA A 418 22.77 6.71 -2.50
C ALA A 418 21.97 7.19 -1.29
N GLU A 419 22.56 7.06 -0.10
CA GLU A 419 22.01 7.65 1.13
C GLU A 419 21.68 9.14 0.92
N GLY A 420 20.50 9.55 1.39
CA GLY A 420 19.97 10.89 1.19
C GLY A 420 19.17 11.11 -0.09
N TYR A 421 19.16 10.13 -1.02
CA TYR A 421 18.39 10.17 -2.27
C TYR A 421 17.37 9.05 -2.42
N THR A 422 17.02 8.39 -1.32
CA THR A 422 16.08 7.27 -1.32
C THR A 422 14.64 7.72 -1.59
N MET A 423 13.80 6.81 -2.07
CA MET A 423 12.38 7.06 -2.28
C MET A 423 11.57 6.92 -0.99
N ASP A 424 11.42 5.69 -0.54
CA ASP A 424 10.92 5.35 0.79
C ASP A 424 11.46 3.98 1.22
N HIS A 425 11.35 2.95 0.39
CA HIS A 425 11.93 1.63 0.61
C HIS A 425 12.22 0.88 -0.70
N ALA A 426 12.75 -0.35 -0.58
CA ALA A 426 13.17 -1.26 -1.67
C ALA A 426 14.28 -0.76 -2.61
N ASP A 427 14.59 0.53 -2.60
CA ASP A 427 15.50 1.21 -3.51
C ASP A 427 16.93 1.37 -2.96
N SER A 428 17.18 0.90 -1.74
CA SER A 428 18.40 1.21 -0.98
C SER A 428 18.79 0.09 -0.02
N PHE A 429 20.02 0.14 0.49
CA PHE A 429 20.42 -0.77 1.56
C PHE A 429 19.61 -0.49 2.82
N SER A 430 19.22 -1.54 3.55
CA SER A 430 18.49 -1.38 4.81
C SER A 430 19.24 -0.52 5.83
N THR A 431 20.57 -0.47 5.77
CA THR A 431 21.43 0.32 6.66
C THR A 431 21.43 1.83 6.40
N VAL A 432 20.78 2.32 5.34
CA VAL A 432 20.74 3.76 5.07
C VAL A 432 19.95 4.50 6.15
N GLU A 433 20.46 5.67 6.51
CA GLU A 433 19.77 6.62 7.39
C GLU A 433 19.08 7.70 6.56
N GLY A 434 17.78 7.85 6.78
CA GLY A 434 16.96 8.91 6.20
C GLY A 434 16.81 10.09 7.14
N ALA A 435 16.26 11.19 6.61
CA ALA A 435 15.94 12.37 7.40
C ALA A 435 14.93 12.04 8.51
N CYS A 436 14.88 12.89 9.54
CA CYS A 436 13.94 12.76 10.66
C CYS A 436 14.02 11.42 11.41
N GLY A 437 15.17 10.75 11.40
CA GLY A 437 15.39 9.47 12.10
C GLY A 437 14.71 8.28 11.43
N THR A 438 14.46 8.38 10.13
CA THR A 438 13.88 7.29 9.33
C THR A 438 14.98 6.33 8.83
N SER A 439 14.62 5.09 8.51
CA SER A 439 15.57 4.07 8.02
C SER A 439 14.80 2.93 7.35
N CYS A 440 15.44 2.26 6.40
CA CYS A 440 14.93 1.02 5.81
C CYS A 440 15.17 -0.20 6.73
N MET A 441 15.86 -0.03 7.87
CA MET A 441 16.05 -1.12 8.85
C MET A 441 14.73 -1.53 9.49
N SER A 442 14.49 -2.84 9.52
CA SER A 442 13.35 -3.44 10.21
C SER A 442 13.51 -3.46 11.72
N ILE A 443 12.38 -3.54 12.43
CA ILE A 443 12.35 -3.80 13.87
C ILE A 443 12.22 -5.30 14.17
N PHE A 444 12.77 -5.70 15.31
CA PHE A 444 12.60 -7.02 15.88
C PHE A 444 12.45 -6.93 17.41
N ALA A 445 11.35 -7.46 17.93
CA ALA A 445 11.11 -7.62 19.37
C ALA A 445 10.37 -8.93 19.64
N ALA A 446 10.59 -9.52 20.81
CA ALA A 446 9.90 -10.74 21.22
C ALA A 446 9.67 -10.76 22.73
N ALA A 447 8.55 -11.33 23.17
CA ALA A 447 8.20 -11.52 24.58
C ALA A 447 7.34 -12.77 24.76
N GLY A 448 7.49 -13.44 25.91
CA GLY A 448 6.73 -14.64 26.27
C GLY A 448 7.61 -15.86 26.57
N PRO A 449 7.02 -17.04 26.75
CA PRO A 449 7.75 -18.26 27.09
C PRO A 449 8.90 -18.58 26.13
N GLY A 450 10.04 -19.00 26.69
CA GLY A 450 11.24 -19.31 25.91
C GLY A 450 12.08 -18.10 25.49
N ILE A 451 11.66 -16.88 25.83
CA ILE A 451 12.39 -15.63 25.53
C ILE A 451 12.94 -15.02 26.82
N LYS A 452 14.19 -14.53 26.77
CA LYS A 452 14.81 -13.82 27.89
C LYS A 452 14.14 -12.47 28.13
N GLU A 453 13.84 -12.20 29.40
CA GLU A 453 13.35 -10.90 29.84
C GLU A 453 14.45 -9.83 29.85
N ASN A 454 14.06 -8.58 29.58
CA ASN A 454 14.92 -7.39 29.70
C ASN A 454 16.27 -7.53 28.97
N PHE A 455 16.27 -8.22 27.82
CA PHE A 455 17.47 -8.55 27.09
C PHE A 455 17.53 -7.84 25.73
N LYS A 456 18.63 -7.14 25.46
CA LYS A 456 18.94 -6.59 24.13
C LYS A 456 20.10 -7.38 23.53
N THR A 457 19.84 -8.06 22.42
CA THR A 457 20.88 -8.81 21.71
C THR A 457 21.91 -7.86 21.07
N LYS A 458 23.17 -8.32 21.00
CA LYS A 458 24.26 -7.66 20.24
C LYS A 458 24.46 -8.28 18.85
N ARG A 459 23.80 -9.41 18.58
CA ARG A 459 23.84 -10.09 17.28
C ARG A 459 23.04 -9.29 16.26
N VAL A 460 23.59 -9.10 15.07
CA VAL A 460 22.81 -8.66 13.91
C VAL A 460 21.83 -9.78 13.57
N VAL A 461 20.54 -9.48 13.68
CA VAL A 461 19.46 -10.41 13.36
C VAL A 461 19.08 -10.18 11.90
N HIS A 462 19.08 -11.24 11.12
CA HIS A 462 18.59 -11.23 9.74
C HIS A 462 17.16 -11.76 9.70
N HIS A 463 16.35 -11.34 8.72
CA HIS A 463 14.98 -11.87 8.54
C HIS A 463 14.94 -13.39 8.44
N VAL A 464 15.92 -13.98 7.75
CA VAL A 464 16.05 -15.44 7.60
C VAL A 464 16.24 -16.18 8.93
N ASP A 465 16.62 -15.48 10.00
CA ASP A 465 16.76 -16.05 11.35
C ASP A 465 15.42 -16.18 12.10
N VAL A 466 14.37 -15.48 11.68
CA VAL A 466 13.07 -15.46 12.37
C VAL A 466 12.42 -16.83 12.32
N THR A 467 12.30 -17.43 11.14
CA THR A 467 11.69 -18.75 10.94
C THR A 467 12.35 -19.87 11.77
N PRO A 468 13.69 -20.07 11.74
CA PRO A 468 14.32 -21.11 12.57
C PRO A 468 14.22 -20.79 14.06
N THR A 469 14.11 -19.52 14.47
CA THR A 469 13.83 -19.15 15.87
C THR A 469 12.44 -19.60 16.30
N ILE A 470 11.42 -19.35 15.48
CA ILE A 470 10.04 -19.81 15.72
C ILE A 470 10.00 -21.34 15.79
N ALA A 471 10.66 -22.02 14.85
CA ALA A 471 10.72 -23.49 14.84
C ALA A 471 11.37 -24.05 16.13
N ALA A 472 12.44 -23.41 16.62
CA ALA A 472 13.10 -23.79 17.86
C ALA A 472 12.20 -23.59 19.09
N LEU A 473 11.47 -22.47 19.17
CA LEU A 473 10.52 -22.18 20.25
C LEU A 473 9.36 -23.19 20.29
N PHE A 474 8.85 -23.57 19.11
CA PHE A 474 7.77 -24.55 18.99
C PHE A 474 8.24 -26.02 19.15
N GLY A 475 9.55 -26.27 19.09
CA GLY A 475 10.09 -27.64 19.08
C GLY A 475 9.74 -28.41 17.81
N ILE A 476 9.60 -27.72 16.67
CA ILE A 476 9.29 -28.33 15.36
C ILE A 476 10.52 -28.36 14.46
N ARG A 477 10.45 -29.16 13.39
CA ARG A 477 11.51 -29.24 12.40
C ARG A 477 11.65 -27.91 11.64
N VAL A 478 12.87 -27.39 11.56
CA VAL A 478 13.23 -26.24 10.72
C VAL A 478 13.01 -26.59 9.23
N PRO A 479 12.51 -25.64 8.39
CA PRO A 479 12.37 -25.88 6.95
C PRO A 479 13.65 -26.38 6.29
N HIS A 480 13.52 -27.26 5.29
CA HIS A 480 14.64 -27.96 4.66
C HIS A 480 15.70 -27.02 4.04
N GLU A 481 15.24 -25.93 3.43
CA GLU A 481 16.09 -24.94 2.72
C GLU A 481 16.32 -23.67 3.55
N CYS A 482 16.17 -23.75 4.87
CA CYS A 482 16.40 -22.61 5.75
C CYS A 482 17.88 -22.21 5.75
N GLU A 483 18.16 -20.97 5.36
CA GLU A 483 19.53 -20.40 5.36
C GLU A 483 19.93 -19.77 6.70
N GLY A 484 18.95 -19.26 7.44
CA GLY A 484 19.17 -18.60 8.73
C GLY A 484 19.40 -19.57 9.88
N ALA A 485 19.65 -19.02 11.06
CA ALA A 485 19.84 -19.79 12.29
C ALA A 485 18.93 -19.28 13.41
N PRO A 486 18.52 -20.13 14.37
CA PRO A 486 17.82 -19.66 15.56
C PRO A 486 18.62 -18.54 16.24
N ILE A 487 17.94 -17.50 16.70
CA ILE A 487 18.53 -16.39 17.45
C ILE A 487 18.80 -16.89 18.88
N TYR A 488 19.77 -17.79 19.06
CA TYR A 488 20.05 -18.45 20.35
C TYR A 488 20.28 -17.47 21.51
N GLN A 489 20.73 -16.25 21.23
CA GLN A 489 21.00 -15.22 22.24
C GLN A 489 19.74 -14.80 22.99
N ILE A 490 18.57 -14.80 22.34
CA ILE A 490 17.30 -14.36 22.97
C ILE A 490 16.56 -15.50 23.67
N LEU A 491 16.93 -16.76 23.43
CA LEU A 491 16.26 -17.92 24.01
C LEU A 491 16.67 -18.12 25.48
N SER A 492 15.71 -18.49 26.34
CA SER A 492 15.88 -18.67 27.80
C SER A 492 16.20 -20.09 28.22
#